data_AF-A0A6J7VTW4-F1
#
_entry.id   AF-A0A6J7VTW4-F1
#
_cell.length_a   1.000
_cell.length_b   1.000
_cell.length_c   1.000
_cell.angle_alpha   90.00
_cell.angle_beta   90.00
_cell.angle_gamma   90.00
#
_symmetry.space_group_name_H-M   'P 1'
#
loop_
_entity.id
_entity.type
_entity.pdbx_description
1 polymer ?
#
loop_
_entity_poly.entity_id
_entity_poly.type
_entity_poly.pdbx_seq_one_letter_code
_entity_poly.pdbx_strand_id
1 'polypeptide(L)'
;MKISSSCKMFAIVALLAAGVGLSTTSVSARAPQAQSATSKQYTVKASIVGANNKTVLLVAKTGRVLASKKITSNTSTAVTLTTPSKPKITTLAGATLQLVSSTSGDYFGPILLGWYGSSRTSASKVYTKFSSSAPTTIDLKTITIVNNGPSSTKQGYGYTAKNTASTTIDTASASATKAASGKPKGVGNYGKAKTTSASSLFVTGNRSPMFCPPTCPGPPAEGGGGGAKVDVDDLDGGDADDDGIPNAFDVNDDGDAKVDSADSDTPEPNVTGSSTDAATCEAAASFHIFTNYKATAPNFADTLNFYGTGSHAATDASIFTQVAASMSMVFSPITQVCGETVTKMEIKGVGVSYAPTDYAEVTAGGTGDIQWQIGAGTINNVAATGFTAQTFTTRASLPSGQDTFIQRVTTTSGKVYEFTATAGFVFVTHPMLQGYCVKTTTDTTSCVSGSDFTQINYAASSIPTISVGSTQTLLLRMYRPQRFAIDGEAPGFYNLGGFKYTPDMPNPPGGRTDGNNFGKCDGATYPDGEMTTDTLANSSDSAVTSTLQVSWNLKACFDDKDGKSWSTGTVTIDIQVESPGPGGNSAQKLFLTLT
;
A
#
# COMPACT_ATOMS: atom_id res chain seq x y z
N MET A 1 -56.46 -38.93 19.90
CA MET A 1 -55.65 -40.10 19.51
C MET A 1 -55.56 -40.12 17.98
N LYS A 2 -54.32 -40.04 17.44
CA LYS A 2 -53.78 -40.35 16.09
C LYS A 2 -54.65 -40.08 14.84
N ILE A 3 -54.29 -39.12 13.98
CA ILE A 3 -53.29 -39.12 12.87
C ILE A 3 -53.72 -39.92 11.62
N SER A 4 -53.77 -39.23 10.48
CA SER A 4 -53.28 -39.67 9.15
C SER A 4 -53.25 -38.44 8.23
N SER A 5 -52.12 -37.91 7.73
CA SER A 5 -51.20 -38.44 6.68
C SER A 5 -51.95 -38.61 5.34
N SER A 6 -51.52 -38.20 4.14
CA SER A 6 -50.23 -37.84 3.50
C SER A 6 -50.57 -37.36 2.05
N CYS A 7 -49.95 -36.33 1.45
CA CYS A 7 -48.70 -36.29 0.65
C CYS A 7 -48.80 -36.72 -0.86
N LYS A 8 -48.19 -35.89 -1.74
CA LYS A 8 -47.69 -36.10 -3.14
C LYS A 8 -48.70 -36.01 -4.31
N MET A 9 -48.39 -35.55 -5.55
CA MET A 9 -47.25 -34.90 -6.24
C MET A 9 -47.74 -34.51 -7.66
N PHE A 10 -47.17 -33.43 -8.23
CA PHE A 10 -46.88 -33.07 -9.64
C PHE A 10 -47.79 -33.47 -10.82
N ALA A 11 -48.10 -32.47 -11.66
CA ALA A 11 -48.10 -32.61 -13.12
C ALA A 11 -47.63 -31.31 -13.81
N ILE A 12 -46.59 -31.43 -14.61
CA ILE A 12 -46.06 -30.43 -15.55
C ILE A 12 -46.91 -30.51 -16.83
N VAL A 13 -47.40 -29.36 -17.32
CA VAL A 13 -47.79 -29.21 -18.73
C VAL A 13 -47.31 -27.84 -19.21
N ALA A 14 -46.39 -27.86 -20.17
CA ALA A 14 -46.00 -26.72 -20.96
C ALA A 14 -46.96 -26.57 -22.15
N LEU A 15 -47.41 -25.35 -22.45
CA LEU A 15 -47.85 -24.99 -23.79
C LEU A 15 -47.54 -23.50 -24.05
N LEU A 16 -46.68 -23.24 -25.03
CA LEU A 16 -46.45 -21.93 -25.62
C LEU A 16 -47.59 -21.60 -26.60
N ALA A 17 -48.08 -20.35 -26.58
CA ALA A 17 -47.88 -19.37 -27.65
C ALA A 17 -49.01 -18.33 -27.77
N ALA A 18 -48.56 -17.06 -27.84
CA ALA A 18 -49.10 -15.92 -28.58
C ALA A 18 -50.47 -15.32 -28.21
N GLY A 19 -50.42 -14.04 -27.79
CA GLY A 19 -51.56 -13.15 -27.74
C GLY A 19 -51.21 -11.78 -27.17
N VAL A 20 -50.74 -10.88 -28.04
CA VAL A 20 -50.43 -9.47 -27.76
C VAL A 20 -51.71 -8.72 -27.34
N GLY A 21 -51.70 -8.02 -26.20
CA GLY A 21 -52.82 -7.18 -25.77
C GLY A 21 -52.58 -6.39 -24.47
N LEU A 22 -52.21 -5.12 -24.64
CA LEU A 22 -52.30 -3.96 -23.73
C LEU A 22 -52.62 -4.15 -22.23
N SER A 23 -51.74 -3.62 -21.35
CA SER A 23 -52.09 -2.58 -20.36
C SER A 23 -50.87 -2.19 -19.51
N THR A 24 -50.28 -1.02 -19.78
CA THR A 24 -49.29 -0.37 -18.91
C THR A 24 -49.99 0.39 -17.79
N THR A 25 -50.41 -0.30 -16.73
CA THR A 25 -50.65 0.37 -15.45
C THR A 25 -49.34 0.39 -14.67
N SER A 26 -48.55 1.44 -14.88
CA SER A 26 -47.39 1.74 -14.04
C SER A 26 -47.86 2.09 -12.63
N VAL A 27 -47.85 1.11 -11.73
CA VAL A 27 -47.92 1.37 -10.30
C VAL A 27 -46.61 2.09 -9.95
N SER A 28 -46.67 3.40 -9.71
CA SER A 28 -45.55 4.14 -9.15
C SER A 28 -45.29 3.62 -7.73
N ALA A 29 -44.47 2.57 -7.63
CA ALA A 29 -43.84 2.23 -6.37
C ALA A 29 -42.89 3.38 -6.04
N ARG A 30 -43.35 4.33 -5.21
CA ARG A 30 -42.44 5.24 -4.51
C ARG A 30 -41.47 4.36 -3.75
N ALA A 31 -40.22 4.32 -4.22
CA ALA A 31 -39.11 3.80 -3.43
C ALA A 31 -39.19 4.45 -2.04
N PRO A 32 -39.01 3.68 -0.95
CA PRO A 32 -38.91 4.27 0.38
C PRO A 32 -37.86 5.38 0.31
N GLN A 33 -38.25 6.61 0.62
CA GLN A 33 -37.27 7.67 0.80
C GLN A 33 -36.31 7.18 1.90
N ALA A 34 -35.07 6.85 1.52
CA ALA A 34 -34.01 6.64 2.47
C ALA A 34 -33.96 7.89 3.35
N GLN A 35 -34.35 7.77 4.62
CA GLN A 35 -34.20 8.85 5.57
C GLN A 35 -32.70 9.20 5.61
N SER A 36 -32.36 10.38 5.09
CA SER A 36 -31.00 10.91 5.15
C SER A 36 -30.57 10.91 6.62
N ALA A 37 -29.58 10.09 6.96
CA ALA A 37 -29.05 9.99 8.31
C ALA A 37 -28.59 11.38 8.77
N THR A 38 -29.09 11.85 9.91
CA THR A 38 -28.78 13.20 10.39
C THR A 38 -27.30 13.31 10.74
N SER A 39 -26.57 14.20 10.08
CA SER A 39 -25.15 14.41 10.37
C SER A 39 -24.94 15.07 11.74
N LYS A 40 -24.02 14.49 12.54
CA LYS A 40 -23.72 14.89 13.91
C LYS A 40 -22.26 15.28 14.05
N GLN A 41 -21.95 15.98 15.13
CA GLN A 41 -20.57 16.20 15.56
C GLN A 41 -20.32 15.35 16.81
N TYR A 42 -19.20 14.65 16.84
CA TYR A 42 -18.81 13.82 17.96
C TYR A 42 -17.60 14.42 18.67
N THR A 43 -17.53 14.23 19.97
CA THR A 43 -16.43 14.66 20.83
C THR A 43 -15.97 13.47 21.66
N VAL A 44 -14.73 13.05 21.47
CA VAL A 44 -14.07 12.00 22.26
C VAL A 44 -13.09 12.66 23.23
N LYS A 45 -13.25 12.38 24.52
CA LYS A 45 -12.40 12.88 25.60
C LYS A 45 -11.67 11.73 26.26
N ALA A 46 -10.42 11.97 26.62
CA ALA A 46 -9.61 11.04 27.39
C ALA A 46 -8.51 11.78 28.17
N SER A 47 -7.95 11.10 29.16
CA SER A 47 -6.73 11.51 29.85
C SER A 47 -5.65 10.47 29.56
N ILE A 48 -4.63 10.83 28.79
CA ILE A 48 -3.67 9.87 28.25
C ILE A 48 -2.35 9.95 29.02
N VAL A 49 -1.84 8.80 29.46
CA VAL A 49 -0.62 8.66 30.27
C VAL A 49 0.43 7.88 29.49
N GLY A 50 1.68 8.34 29.52
CA GLY A 50 2.81 7.68 28.84
C GLY A 50 2.86 7.89 27.32
N ALA A 51 2.11 8.86 26.80
CA ALA A 51 2.02 9.16 25.37
C ALA A 51 2.88 10.37 24.94
N ASN A 52 3.98 10.66 25.64
CA ASN A 52 4.84 11.76 25.22
C ASN A 52 5.35 11.53 23.80
N ASN A 53 5.38 12.58 23.00
CA ASN A 53 5.78 12.54 21.60
C ASN A 53 4.94 11.53 20.79
N LYS A 54 3.64 11.45 21.08
CA LYS A 54 2.67 10.69 20.29
C LYS A 54 1.55 11.60 19.81
N THR A 55 1.08 11.35 18.61
CA THR A 55 -0.13 11.94 18.05
C THR A 55 -1.22 10.89 18.12
N VAL A 56 -2.34 11.21 18.76
CA VAL A 56 -3.56 10.39 18.63
C VAL A 56 -4.32 10.84 17.41
N LEU A 57 -4.72 9.89 16.57
CA LEU A 57 -5.61 10.06 15.43
C LEU A 57 -6.95 9.38 15.75
N LEU A 58 -8.05 10.04 15.45
CA LEU A 58 -9.37 9.42 15.35
C LEU A 58 -9.61 9.14 13.87
N VAL A 59 -9.60 7.86 13.50
CA VAL A 59 -9.66 7.40 12.11
C VAL A 59 -11.01 6.72 11.88
N ALA A 60 -11.76 7.15 10.87
CA ALA A 60 -13.01 6.51 10.48
C ALA A 60 -12.73 5.17 9.79
N LYS A 61 -13.73 4.30 9.68
CA LYS A 61 -13.61 3.03 8.94
C LYS A 61 -13.22 3.19 7.46
N THR A 62 -13.32 4.40 6.91
CA THR A 62 -12.94 4.74 5.53
C THR A 62 -11.47 5.16 5.39
N GLY A 63 -10.69 5.20 6.48
CA GLY A 63 -9.34 5.79 6.49
C GLY A 63 -9.32 7.31 6.70
N ARG A 64 -10.50 7.96 6.67
CA ARG A 64 -10.60 9.41 6.94
C ARG A 64 -10.15 9.75 8.35
N VAL A 65 -9.21 10.69 8.48
CA VAL A 65 -8.84 11.30 9.75
C VAL A 65 -9.91 12.31 10.14
N LEU A 66 -10.58 12.04 11.26
CA LEU A 66 -11.67 12.87 11.78
C LEU A 66 -11.17 13.92 12.76
N ALA A 67 -10.10 13.62 13.48
CA ALA A 67 -9.45 14.54 14.41
C ALA A 67 -8.06 14.01 14.77
N SER A 68 -7.16 14.91 15.16
CA SER A 68 -5.85 14.52 15.68
C SER A 68 -5.42 15.42 16.83
N LYS A 69 -4.57 14.89 17.71
CA LYS A 69 -3.97 15.66 18.80
C LYS A 69 -2.57 15.14 19.14
N LYS A 70 -1.56 16.01 19.01
CA LYS A 70 -0.20 15.77 19.52
C LYS A 70 -0.18 15.90 21.05
N ILE A 71 0.54 14.98 21.69
CA ILE A 71 0.76 14.90 23.13
C ILE A 71 2.25 15.11 23.41
N THR A 72 2.55 16.05 24.31
CA THR A 72 3.92 16.52 24.58
C THR A 72 4.34 16.30 26.03
N SER A 73 3.63 15.44 26.77
CA SER A 73 3.95 15.10 28.15
C SER A 73 3.76 13.61 28.41
N ASN A 74 4.60 13.05 29.28
CA ASN A 74 4.47 11.68 29.77
C ASN A 74 3.43 11.58 30.90
N THR A 75 3.08 12.70 31.53
CA THR A 75 2.05 12.75 32.56
C THR A 75 0.65 12.72 31.94
N SER A 76 -0.33 12.44 32.79
CA SER A 76 -1.76 12.44 32.44
C SER A 76 -2.15 13.74 31.72
N THR A 77 -2.39 13.64 30.41
CA THR A 77 -2.71 14.78 29.54
C THR A 77 -4.14 14.67 29.04
N ALA A 78 -4.94 15.72 29.28
CA ALA A 78 -6.31 15.79 28.76
C ALA A 78 -6.28 15.97 27.23
N VAL A 79 -6.97 15.08 26.54
CA VAL A 79 -7.14 15.07 25.08
C VAL A 79 -8.62 15.19 24.76
N THR A 80 -8.95 16.05 23.81
CA THR A 80 -10.28 16.19 23.25
C THR A 80 -10.17 16.19 21.74
N LEU A 81 -10.83 15.23 21.10
CA LEU A 81 -10.91 15.06 19.66
C LEU A 81 -12.34 15.35 19.23
N THR A 82 -12.52 16.37 18.40
CA THR A 82 -13.84 16.76 17.92
C THR A 82 -13.89 16.56 16.41
N THR A 83 -14.86 15.79 15.93
CA THR A 83 -15.00 15.49 14.50
C THR A 83 -15.31 16.77 13.71
N PRO A 84 -15.04 16.78 12.39
CA PRO A 84 -15.15 18.00 11.61
C PRO A 84 -16.59 18.52 11.60
N SER A 85 -16.74 19.85 11.62
CA SER A 85 -18.04 20.49 11.52
C SER A 85 -18.52 20.60 10.06
N LYS A 86 -17.62 20.46 9.08
CA LYS A 86 -17.88 20.45 7.65
C LYS A 86 -16.85 19.59 6.91
N PRO A 87 -17.28 18.53 6.20
CA PRO A 87 -18.57 17.88 6.33
C PRO A 87 -18.66 17.16 7.68
N LYS A 88 -19.84 17.28 8.33
CA LYS A 88 -20.18 16.46 9.50
C LYS A 88 -20.26 15.00 9.09
N ILE A 89 -20.02 14.11 10.05
CA ILE A 89 -20.20 12.67 9.86
C ILE A 89 -21.58 12.23 10.33
N THR A 90 -22.08 11.12 9.83
CA THR A 90 -23.37 10.54 10.22
C THR A 90 -23.24 9.60 11.43
N THR A 91 -22.06 9.00 11.62
CA THR A 91 -21.80 7.99 12.66
C THR A 91 -20.31 7.91 13.00
N LEU A 92 -20.00 7.44 14.21
CA LEU A 92 -18.65 6.99 14.62
C LEU A 92 -18.47 5.47 14.47
N ALA A 93 -19.48 4.73 14.01
CA ALA A 93 -19.41 3.27 13.89
C ALA A 93 -18.15 2.82 13.12
N GLY A 94 -17.40 1.90 13.70
CA GLY A 94 -16.18 1.36 13.10
C GLY A 94 -14.96 2.29 13.19
N ALA A 95 -15.10 3.53 13.64
CA ALA A 95 -13.96 4.40 13.84
C ALA A 95 -13.05 3.86 14.97
N THR A 96 -11.76 4.15 14.87
CA THR A 96 -10.72 3.69 15.79
C THR A 96 -9.86 4.85 16.27
N LEU A 97 -9.14 4.62 17.37
CA LEU A 97 -8.13 5.54 17.89
C LEU A 97 -6.74 4.95 17.65
N GLN A 98 -5.90 5.69 16.94
CA GLN A 98 -4.59 5.26 16.48
C GLN A 98 -3.49 6.16 17.03
N LEU A 99 -2.31 5.60 17.30
CA LEU A 99 -1.16 6.34 17.80
C LEU A 99 -0.06 6.37 16.75
N VAL A 100 0.55 7.54 16.57
CA VAL A 100 1.70 7.77 15.70
C VAL A 100 2.80 8.46 16.48
N SER A 101 4.05 8.08 16.24
CA SER A 101 5.23 8.75 16.80
C SER A 101 5.34 10.18 16.28
N SER A 102 5.25 11.18 17.17
CA SER A 102 5.41 12.60 16.78
C SER A 102 6.87 13.02 16.57
N THR A 103 7.82 12.08 16.68
CA THR A 103 9.26 12.33 16.54
C THR A 103 9.89 11.56 15.39
N SER A 104 9.39 10.36 15.08
CA SER A 104 9.88 9.58 13.93
C SER A 104 8.92 9.59 12.76
N GLY A 105 7.61 9.69 13.00
CA GLY A 105 6.61 9.48 11.96
C GLY A 105 6.03 8.06 11.95
N ASP A 106 6.73 7.11 12.56
CA ASP A 106 6.31 5.72 12.61
C ASP A 106 4.93 5.56 13.25
N TYR A 107 4.06 4.78 12.61
CA TYR A 107 2.88 4.23 13.28
C TYR A 107 3.30 3.50 14.57
N PHE A 108 2.56 3.71 15.66
CA PHE A 108 2.86 3.11 16.96
C PHE A 108 1.90 1.98 17.30
N GLY A 109 0.60 2.15 17.03
CA GLY A 109 -0.41 1.11 17.26
C GLY A 109 -1.76 1.63 17.75
N PRO A 110 -2.72 0.72 17.98
CA PRO A 110 -4.10 1.07 18.30
C PRO A 110 -4.31 1.38 19.77
N ILE A 111 -5.46 2.00 20.07
CA ILE A 111 -5.99 2.14 21.42
C ILE A 111 -7.16 1.18 21.63
N LEU A 112 -7.01 0.30 22.61
CA LEU A 112 -8.04 -0.63 23.07
C LEU A 112 -9.11 0.11 23.86
N LEU A 113 -10.36 0.01 23.41
CA LEU A 113 -11.53 0.56 24.09
C LEU A 113 -12.20 -0.48 25.03
N GLY A 114 -11.86 -1.76 24.85
CA GLY A 114 -12.26 -2.85 25.73
C GLY A 114 -11.58 -4.19 25.39
N TRP A 115 -11.94 -5.24 26.14
CA TRP A 115 -11.44 -6.60 26.01
C TRP A 115 -12.47 -7.64 26.38
N TYR A 116 -12.34 -8.83 25.78
CA TYR A 116 -13.16 -9.98 26.10
C TYR A 116 -12.69 -10.66 27.41
N GLY A 117 -13.66 -11.03 28.25
CA GLY A 117 -13.40 -11.66 29.55
C GLY A 117 -13.18 -10.68 30.70
N SER A 118 -12.77 -11.20 31.84
CA SER A 118 -12.65 -10.44 33.10
C SER A 118 -11.32 -9.68 33.24
N SER A 119 -10.29 -10.08 32.50
CA SER A 119 -8.96 -9.47 32.57
C SER A 119 -8.41 -9.16 31.19
N ARG A 120 -7.89 -7.94 31.03
CA ARG A 120 -7.20 -7.50 29.81
C ARG A 120 -6.00 -8.39 29.51
N THR A 121 -5.16 -8.66 30.50
CA THR A 121 -3.86 -9.33 30.31
C THR A 121 -3.97 -10.81 29.95
N SER A 122 -5.16 -11.40 30.03
CA SER A 122 -5.44 -12.77 29.60
C SER A 122 -6.39 -12.83 28.40
N ALA A 123 -6.80 -11.69 27.85
CA ALA A 123 -7.80 -11.63 26.80
C ALA A 123 -7.23 -12.18 25.47
N SER A 124 -8.00 -13.06 24.82
CA SER A 124 -7.72 -13.54 23.47
C SER A 124 -8.33 -12.66 22.38
N LYS A 125 -9.19 -11.70 22.77
CA LYS A 125 -9.82 -10.72 21.89
C LYS A 125 -9.91 -9.37 22.57
N VAL A 126 -9.74 -8.31 21.80
CA VAL A 126 -9.85 -6.92 22.25
C VAL A 126 -10.77 -6.13 21.32
N TYR A 127 -11.25 -4.98 21.79
CA TYR A 127 -12.18 -4.13 21.05
C TYR A 127 -11.55 -2.76 20.83
N THR A 128 -11.46 -2.34 19.57
CA THR A 128 -10.81 -1.09 19.14
C THR A 128 -11.78 -0.13 18.43
N LYS A 129 -12.92 -0.65 17.97
CA LYS A 129 -13.91 0.04 17.13
C LYS A 129 -15.04 0.67 17.97
N PHE A 130 -15.47 1.88 17.62
CA PHE A 130 -16.67 2.51 18.20
C PHE A 130 -17.97 1.90 17.66
N SER A 131 -19.01 1.87 18.49
CA SER A 131 -20.34 1.35 18.14
C SER A 131 -21.15 2.33 17.30
N SER A 132 -22.09 1.80 16.51
CA SER A 132 -23.16 2.59 15.87
C SER A 132 -24.08 3.31 16.85
N SER A 133 -24.15 2.84 18.09
CA SER A 133 -24.94 3.46 19.17
C SER A 133 -24.17 4.49 19.99
N ALA A 134 -22.92 4.78 19.62
CA ALA A 134 -22.05 5.65 20.41
C ALA A 134 -22.66 7.06 20.58
N PRO A 135 -22.64 7.63 21.79
CA PRO A 135 -23.13 8.97 22.03
C PRO A 135 -22.25 10.02 21.33
N THR A 136 -22.78 11.23 21.12
CA THR A 136 -22.02 12.34 20.52
C THR A 136 -20.94 12.91 21.44
N THR A 137 -21.00 12.62 22.73
CA THR A 137 -19.91 12.92 23.68
C THR A 137 -19.51 11.64 24.38
N ILE A 138 -18.25 11.26 24.20
CA ILE A 138 -17.66 10.04 24.73
C ILE A 138 -16.52 10.44 25.66
N ASP A 139 -16.50 9.88 26.87
CA ASP A 139 -15.42 10.06 27.82
C ASP A 139 -14.81 8.69 28.15
N LEU A 140 -13.63 8.45 27.58
CA LEU A 140 -12.87 7.20 27.73
C LEU A 140 -12.09 7.14 29.05
N LYS A 141 -12.17 8.20 29.89
CA LYS A 141 -11.43 8.31 31.14
C LYS A 141 -9.92 8.21 30.86
N THR A 142 -9.22 7.39 31.64
CA THR A 142 -7.77 7.24 31.53
C THR A 142 -7.38 6.21 30.48
N ILE A 143 -6.49 6.58 29.59
CA ILE A 143 -5.80 5.70 28.64
C ILE A 143 -4.34 5.58 29.05
N THR A 144 -3.84 4.35 29.13
CA THR A 144 -2.43 4.06 29.43
C THR A 144 -1.75 3.48 28.20
N ILE A 145 -0.57 3.99 27.87
CA ILE A 145 0.25 3.48 26.76
C ILE A 145 1.20 2.38 27.23
N VAL A 146 1.33 1.34 26.42
CA VAL A 146 2.22 0.19 26.61
C VAL A 146 3.10 0.06 25.38
N ASN A 147 4.43 -0.01 25.57
CA ASN A 147 5.37 -0.34 24.50
C ASN A 147 5.43 -1.86 24.27
N ASN A 148 5.81 -2.27 23.06
CA ASN A 148 6.00 -3.66 22.68
C ASN A 148 7.28 -4.27 23.29
N GLY A 149 7.27 -4.43 24.63
CA GLY A 149 8.38 -4.99 25.39
C GLY A 149 9.62 -4.08 25.44
N PRO A 150 10.71 -4.55 26.08
CA PRO A 150 11.96 -3.79 26.18
C PRO A 150 12.77 -3.77 24.87
N SER A 151 12.49 -4.69 23.94
CA SER A 151 13.23 -4.85 22.68
C SER A 151 12.74 -3.96 21.54
N SER A 152 11.51 -3.41 21.62
CA SER A 152 11.03 -2.39 20.69
C SER A 152 10.22 -1.30 21.41
N THR A 153 10.66 -0.06 21.21
CA THR A 153 9.92 1.15 21.60
C THR A 153 9.20 1.79 20.42
N LYS A 154 9.31 1.22 19.21
CA LYS A 154 8.72 1.75 17.98
C LYS A 154 7.22 1.47 17.89
N GLN A 155 6.80 0.33 18.43
CA GLN A 155 5.40 -0.06 18.50
C GLN A 155 4.90 -0.30 19.91
N GLY A 156 3.57 -0.31 20.04
CA GLY A 156 2.86 -0.58 21.26
C GLY A 156 1.35 -0.45 21.07
N TYR A 157 0.63 -0.21 22.15
CA TYR A 157 -0.81 0.05 22.11
C TYR A 157 -1.22 0.85 23.34
N GLY A 158 -2.35 1.56 23.24
CA GLY A 158 -3.01 2.17 24.39
C GLY A 158 -4.15 1.30 24.90
N TYR A 159 -4.57 1.46 26.14
CA TYR A 159 -5.79 0.82 26.64
C TYR A 159 -6.53 1.69 27.65
N THR A 160 -7.86 1.63 27.65
CA THR A 160 -8.70 2.25 28.68
C THR A 160 -8.58 1.50 30.00
N ALA A 161 -8.64 2.21 31.13
CA ALA A 161 -8.50 1.59 32.46
C ALA A 161 -9.55 0.50 32.78
N LYS A 162 -10.71 0.55 32.12
CA LYS A 162 -11.80 -0.44 32.20
C LYS A 162 -12.42 -0.61 30.82
N ASN A 163 -13.16 -1.70 30.63
CA ASN A 163 -14.05 -1.85 29.48
C ASN A 163 -14.98 -0.64 29.37
N THR A 164 -14.94 0.03 28.23
CA THR A 164 -15.91 1.06 27.89
C THR A 164 -17.27 0.40 27.69
N ALA A 165 -18.35 1.12 27.98
CA ALA A 165 -19.70 0.59 27.85
C ALA A 165 -19.97 0.10 26.41
N SER A 166 -20.66 -1.04 26.26
CA SER A 166 -21.01 -1.62 24.94
C SER A 166 -21.95 -0.75 24.12
N THR A 167 -22.58 0.27 24.72
CA THR A 167 -23.31 1.31 23.99
C THR A 167 -22.37 2.27 23.23
N THR A 168 -21.09 2.29 23.59
CA THR A 168 -20.06 3.16 23.00
C THR A 168 -19.08 2.39 22.12
N ILE A 169 -18.78 1.14 22.45
CA ILE A 169 -17.81 0.31 21.73
C ILE A 169 -18.49 -0.85 21.02
N ASP A 170 -17.96 -1.25 19.87
CA ASP A 170 -18.43 -2.44 19.18
C ASP A 170 -17.86 -3.70 19.84
N THR A 171 -18.73 -4.53 20.39
CA THR A 171 -18.36 -5.81 21.02
C THR A 171 -18.85 -7.01 20.21
N ALA A 172 -19.28 -6.80 18.96
CA ALA A 172 -19.64 -7.89 18.07
C ALA A 172 -18.43 -8.81 17.84
N SER A 173 -18.65 -10.12 17.87
CA SER A 173 -17.58 -11.11 17.67
C SER A 173 -16.86 -10.97 16.33
N ALA A 174 -17.55 -10.48 15.30
CA ALA A 174 -17.03 -10.23 13.95
C ALA A 174 -16.32 -8.89 13.80
N SER A 175 -16.26 -8.08 14.86
CA SER A 175 -15.55 -6.80 14.88
C SER A 175 -14.46 -6.78 15.96
N ALA A 176 -14.15 -7.96 16.50
CA ALA A 176 -13.26 -8.13 17.62
C ALA A 176 -11.85 -8.47 17.14
N THR A 177 -10.91 -7.59 17.45
CA THR A 177 -9.49 -7.77 17.17
C THR A 177 -8.92 -8.99 17.92
N LYS A 178 -8.20 -9.84 17.19
CA LYS A 178 -7.42 -10.98 17.69
C LYS A 178 -6.30 -10.48 18.59
N ALA A 179 -6.16 -11.11 19.75
CA ALA A 179 -5.12 -10.73 20.71
C ALA A 179 -4.43 -11.95 21.34
N ALA A 180 -3.19 -11.74 21.78
CA ALA A 180 -2.47 -12.65 22.65
C ALA A 180 -2.19 -11.92 23.97
N SER A 181 -2.76 -12.40 25.08
CA SER A 181 -2.58 -11.79 26.40
C SER A 181 -2.98 -10.30 26.43
N GLY A 182 -4.06 -9.95 25.73
CA GLY A 182 -4.57 -8.59 25.61
C GLY A 182 -3.77 -7.65 24.73
N LYS A 183 -2.75 -8.15 24.03
CA LYS A 183 -1.99 -7.43 23.01
C LYS A 183 -2.56 -7.78 21.63
N PRO A 184 -2.98 -6.81 20.80
CA PRO A 184 -3.36 -7.05 19.40
C PRO A 184 -2.25 -7.80 18.65
N LYS A 185 -2.63 -8.68 17.74
CA LYS A 185 -1.68 -9.57 17.05
C LYS A 185 -0.74 -8.82 16.10
N GLY A 186 -1.21 -7.76 15.44
CA GLY A 186 -0.38 -6.96 14.53
C GLY A 186 0.64 -6.06 15.21
N VAL A 187 0.47 -5.81 16.51
CA VAL A 187 1.40 -4.96 17.25
C VAL A 187 2.75 -5.65 17.40
N GLY A 188 3.80 -4.94 17.00
CA GLY A 188 5.20 -5.32 17.12
C GLY A 188 5.86 -5.75 15.83
N ASN A 189 5.07 -5.99 14.78
CA ASN A 189 5.49 -6.38 13.44
C ASN A 189 4.68 -5.68 12.34
N TYR A 190 3.90 -4.67 12.71
CA TYR A 190 3.10 -3.87 11.78
C TYR A 190 2.09 -4.69 10.98
N GLY A 191 1.60 -5.78 11.57
CA GLY A 191 0.59 -6.63 10.98
C GLY A 191 1.12 -7.87 10.26
N LYS A 192 2.45 -7.96 10.10
CA LYS A 192 3.12 -9.14 9.54
C LYS A 192 3.11 -10.34 10.49
N ALA A 193 1.94 -10.90 10.79
CA ALA A 193 1.72 -11.91 11.79
C ALA A 193 2.74 -13.05 11.68
N LYS A 194 3.35 -13.43 12.81
CA LYS A 194 4.28 -14.56 12.88
C LYS A 194 3.48 -15.86 12.73
N THR A 195 3.21 -16.29 11.49
CA THR A 195 2.54 -17.56 11.28
C THR A 195 3.50 -18.69 11.61
N THR A 196 3.24 -19.41 12.71
CA THR A 196 3.40 -20.87 12.63
C THR A 196 2.49 -21.30 11.49
N SER A 197 3.08 -21.85 10.43
CA SER A 197 2.42 -22.27 9.19
C SER A 197 1.00 -22.77 9.45
N ALA A 198 0.00 -21.95 9.14
CA ALA A 198 -1.38 -22.37 9.10
C ALA A 198 -1.64 -22.80 7.65
N SER A 199 -2.03 -24.06 7.49
CA SER A 199 -2.27 -24.68 6.19
C SER A 199 -3.17 -23.83 5.32
N SER A 200 -2.71 -23.60 4.08
CA SER A 200 -3.47 -23.06 2.97
C SER A 200 -4.89 -23.65 2.91
N LEU A 201 -5.91 -22.82 3.12
CA LEU A 201 -7.25 -23.13 2.65
C LEU A 201 -7.54 -22.20 1.48
N PHE A 202 -7.08 -22.64 0.32
CA PHE A 202 -7.38 -22.08 -0.99
C PHE A 202 -8.88 -21.81 -1.16
N VAL A 203 -9.25 -20.54 -1.40
CA VAL A 203 -10.38 -20.21 -2.27
C VAL A 203 -9.81 -19.34 -3.38
N THR A 204 -9.43 -20.02 -4.46
CA THR A 204 -8.98 -19.42 -5.71
C THR A 204 -10.05 -18.51 -6.30
N GLY A 205 -9.77 -17.22 -6.36
CA GLY A 205 -10.50 -16.25 -7.17
C GLY A 205 -9.52 -15.44 -8.00
N ASN A 206 -8.95 -16.04 -9.05
CA ASN A 206 -8.14 -15.33 -10.04
C ASN A 206 -8.78 -13.99 -10.42
N ARG A 207 -8.13 -12.87 -10.11
CA ARG A 207 -8.45 -11.57 -10.72
C ARG A 207 -7.19 -10.98 -11.32
N SER A 208 -7.11 -11.05 -12.65
CA SER A 208 -6.14 -10.32 -13.46
C SER A 208 -6.24 -8.81 -13.20
N PRO A 209 -5.15 -8.05 -13.41
CA PRO A 209 -5.21 -6.59 -13.40
C PRO A 209 -5.93 -6.14 -14.67
N MET A 210 -7.24 -5.86 -14.59
CA MET A 210 -7.96 -5.26 -15.70
C MET A 210 -8.14 -3.77 -15.46
N PHE A 211 -7.24 -3.01 -16.08
CA PHE A 211 -7.56 -1.71 -16.63
C PHE A 211 -8.85 -1.82 -17.45
N CYS A 212 -9.91 -1.12 -17.05
CA CYS A 212 -11.18 -1.11 -17.77
C CYS A 212 -11.36 0.28 -18.41
N PRO A 213 -11.26 0.41 -19.75
CA PRO A 213 -11.67 1.62 -20.45
C PRO A 213 -13.21 1.82 -20.39
N PRO A 214 -13.75 2.99 -20.77
CA PRO A 214 -15.06 3.50 -20.27
C PRO A 214 -16.35 2.77 -20.69
N THR A 215 -16.33 1.59 -21.32
CA THR A 215 -17.53 1.02 -21.98
C THR A 215 -17.69 -0.50 -21.90
N CYS A 216 -17.50 -1.14 -20.74
CA CYS A 216 -17.90 -2.54 -20.57
C CYS A 216 -19.36 -2.66 -20.07
N PRO A 217 -20.27 -3.30 -20.83
CA PRO A 217 -21.61 -3.63 -20.34
C PRO A 217 -21.53 -4.88 -19.45
N GLY A 218 -21.75 -4.71 -18.14
CA GLY A 218 -21.91 -5.81 -17.20
C GLY A 218 -23.22 -6.60 -17.44
N PRO A 219 -23.32 -7.84 -16.92
CA PRO A 219 -24.52 -8.66 -17.08
C PRO A 219 -25.75 -7.99 -16.42
N PRO A 220 -26.98 -8.31 -16.87
CA PRO A 220 -28.19 -7.63 -16.41
C PRO A 220 -28.40 -7.84 -14.91
N ALA A 221 -28.74 -6.76 -14.20
CA ALA A 221 -29.10 -6.79 -12.80
C ALA A 221 -30.42 -7.56 -12.58
N GLU A 222 -30.35 -8.72 -11.94
CA GLU A 222 -31.55 -9.37 -11.39
C GLU A 222 -31.92 -8.73 -10.04
N GLY A 223 -32.96 -7.90 -10.05
CA GLY A 223 -33.89 -7.74 -8.94
C GLY A 223 -33.43 -6.97 -7.69
N GLY A 224 -33.75 -5.67 -7.66
CA GLY A 224 -33.82 -4.86 -6.43
C GLY A 224 -32.58 -4.00 -6.18
N GLY A 225 -32.76 -2.67 -6.15
CA GLY A 225 -31.71 -1.68 -6.03
C GLY A 225 -30.97 -1.67 -4.68
N GLY A 226 -30.10 -2.65 -4.47
CA GLY A 226 -28.99 -2.56 -3.52
C GLY A 226 -27.79 -1.95 -4.26
N GLY A 227 -27.33 -0.78 -3.81
CA GLY A 227 -26.03 -0.26 -4.24
C GLY A 227 -24.93 -1.29 -3.94
N ALA A 228 -23.82 -1.24 -4.67
CA ALA A 228 -22.70 -2.14 -4.44
C ALA A 228 -22.32 -2.16 -2.96
N LYS A 229 -22.29 -3.35 -2.38
CA LYS A 229 -21.85 -3.55 -1.00
C LYS A 229 -20.32 -3.46 -1.02
N VAL A 230 -19.79 -2.35 -0.54
CA VAL A 230 -18.36 -2.22 -0.25
C VAL A 230 -18.07 -3.08 0.99
N ASP A 231 -17.09 -3.96 0.90
CA ASP A 231 -16.61 -4.66 2.09
C ASP A 231 -15.90 -3.66 2.99
N VAL A 232 -16.26 -3.66 4.27
CA VAL A 232 -15.70 -2.70 5.23
C VAL A 232 -14.27 -3.04 5.60
N ASP A 233 -13.90 -4.31 5.41
CA ASP A 233 -12.57 -4.82 5.67
C ASP A 233 -11.58 -4.47 4.55
N ASP A 234 -12.06 -4.16 3.34
CA ASP A 234 -11.25 -3.69 2.21
C ASP A 234 -10.95 -2.18 2.25
N LEU A 235 -11.48 -1.46 3.25
CA LEU A 235 -11.28 -0.02 3.38
C LEU A 235 -9.97 0.29 4.11
N ASP A 236 -9.37 1.45 3.83
CA ASP A 236 -8.21 1.98 4.56
C ASP A 236 -8.36 2.00 6.10
N GLY A 237 -9.60 2.12 6.60
CA GLY A 237 -9.90 2.05 8.04
C GLY A 237 -10.49 0.70 8.50
N GLY A 238 -10.56 -0.28 7.60
CA GLY A 238 -10.85 -1.69 7.84
C GLY A 238 -9.70 -2.38 8.58
N ASP A 239 -9.81 -3.69 8.80
CA ASP A 239 -8.84 -4.52 9.55
C ASP A 239 -9.10 -5.97 9.12
N ALA A 240 -8.67 -6.32 7.90
CA ALA A 240 -9.15 -7.51 7.19
C ALA A 240 -8.78 -8.83 7.85
N ASP A 241 -7.61 -8.90 8.49
CA ASP A 241 -7.17 -10.07 9.25
C ASP A 241 -7.51 -9.99 10.75
N ASP A 242 -8.27 -8.99 11.18
CA ASP A 242 -8.65 -8.69 12.57
C ASP A 242 -7.46 -8.58 13.54
N ASP A 243 -6.25 -8.24 13.11
CA ASP A 243 -5.11 -8.19 14.01
C ASP A 243 -4.97 -6.90 14.82
N GLY A 244 -5.80 -5.89 14.46
CA GLY A 244 -5.98 -4.64 15.17
C GLY A 244 -5.29 -3.44 14.56
N ILE A 245 -4.62 -3.61 13.42
CA ILE A 245 -4.01 -2.53 12.65
C ILE A 245 -4.92 -2.21 11.45
N PRO A 246 -5.31 -0.94 11.25
CA PRO A 246 -6.09 -0.61 10.07
C PRO A 246 -5.25 -0.70 8.79
N ASN A 247 -5.86 -1.10 7.66
CA ASN A 247 -5.17 -1.30 6.39
C ASN A 247 -4.29 -0.10 5.96
N ALA A 248 -4.67 1.14 6.30
CA ALA A 248 -3.85 2.34 6.05
C ALA A 248 -2.47 2.38 6.76
N PHE A 249 -2.25 1.49 7.73
CA PHE A 249 -1.04 1.37 8.55
C PHE A 249 -0.44 -0.03 8.54
N ASP A 250 -1.20 -1.01 8.05
CA ASP A 250 -0.80 -2.40 7.98
C ASP A 250 0.22 -2.59 6.85
N VAL A 251 1.11 -3.56 7.02
CA VAL A 251 2.06 -3.97 5.97
C VAL A 251 1.76 -5.37 5.45
N ASN A 252 0.76 -6.04 6.00
CA ASN A 252 0.28 -7.39 5.68
C ASN A 252 -1.21 -7.46 6.10
N ASP A 253 -2.05 -6.73 5.36
CA ASP A 253 -3.43 -6.47 5.74
C ASP A 253 -4.34 -7.72 5.75
N ASP A 254 -4.01 -8.74 4.95
CA ASP A 254 -4.78 -9.98 4.85
C ASP A 254 -4.30 -11.12 5.76
N GLY A 255 -3.15 -10.94 6.44
CA GLY A 255 -2.60 -11.91 7.38
C GLY A 255 -1.87 -13.10 6.74
N ASP A 256 -1.59 -13.09 5.43
CA ASP A 256 -0.98 -14.22 4.71
C ASP A 256 0.56 -14.34 4.91
N ALA A 257 1.15 -13.34 5.58
CA ALA A 257 2.56 -13.17 5.94
C ALA A 257 3.48 -12.72 4.81
N LYS A 258 2.95 -12.46 3.61
CA LYS A 258 3.60 -11.59 2.64
C LYS A 258 3.49 -10.15 3.12
N VAL A 259 4.31 -9.27 2.57
CA VAL A 259 4.09 -7.84 2.78
C VAL A 259 3.22 -7.35 1.64
N ASP A 260 2.38 -6.35 1.84
CA ASP A 260 1.43 -5.85 0.83
C ASP A 260 2.14 -5.45 -0.47
N SER A 261 3.35 -4.89 -0.35
CA SER A 261 4.19 -4.59 -1.51
C SER A 261 4.59 -5.82 -2.33
N ALA A 262 4.64 -7.01 -1.73
CA ALA A 262 4.99 -8.28 -2.36
C ALA A 262 3.76 -9.16 -2.62
N ASP A 263 2.55 -8.68 -2.29
CA ASP A 263 1.33 -9.42 -2.43
C ASP A 263 0.41 -8.84 -3.50
N SER A 264 -0.20 -9.71 -4.31
CA SER A 264 -1.15 -9.28 -5.34
C SER A 264 -2.59 -9.29 -4.87
N ASP A 265 -2.83 -9.89 -3.70
CA ASP A 265 -4.15 -10.12 -3.15
C ASP A 265 -4.50 -9.07 -2.08
N THR A 266 -3.57 -8.15 -1.76
CA THR A 266 -3.80 -6.96 -0.92
C THR A 266 -5.10 -6.26 -1.29
N PRO A 267 -6.08 -6.20 -0.38
CA PRO A 267 -7.29 -5.41 -0.51
C PRO A 267 -7.01 -3.98 -1.01
N GLU A 268 -7.48 -3.69 -2.22
CA GLU A 268 -7.57 -2.31 -2.71
C GLU A 268 -9.00 -1.80 -2.45
N PRO A 269 -9.18 -0.59 -1.87
CA PRO A 269 -10.50 -0.01 -1.64
C PRO A 269 -11.28 0.14 -2.96
N ASN A 270 -12.09 -0.86 -3.31
CA ASN A 270 -12.82 -0.85 -4.57
C ASN A 270 -14.25 -0.35 -4.36
N VAL A 271 -14.51 0.89 -4.78
CA VAL A 271 -15.86 1.44 -4.79
C VAL A 271 -16.44 1.36 -6.20
N THR A 272 -17.17 0.27 -6.48
CA THR A 272 -17.97 0.17 -7.70
C THR A 272 -19.32 0.87 -7.54
N GLY A 273 -19.40 2.15 -7.89
CA GLY A 273 -20.67 2.85 -8.11
C GLY A 273 -21.01 3.99 -7.14
N SER A 274 -22.05 4.76 -7.48
CA SER A 274 -22.50 5.93 -6.71
C SER A 274 -23.34 5.48 -5.50
N SER A 275 -22.75 5.43 -4.31
CA SER A 275 -23.51 5.31 -3.06
C SER A 275 -23.80 6.68 -2.47
N THR A 276 -24.99 6.83 -1.89
CA THR A 276 -25.40 8.04 -1.15
C THR A 276 -25.07 7.95 0.35
N ASP A 277 -24.52 6.81 0.82
CA ASP A 277 -23.99 6.70 2.18
C ASP A 277 -22.63 7.42 2.26
N ALA A 278 -22.51 8.34 3.22
CA ALA A 278 -21.28 9.09 3.48
C ALA A 278 -20.08 8.15 3.74
N ALA A 279 -20.33 6.98 4.34
CA ALA A 279 -19.29 5.98 4.59
C ALA A 279 -18.88 5.18 3.34
N THR A 280 -19.67 5.19 2.27
CA THR A 280 -19.35 4.52 1.00
C THR A 280 -18.85 5.51 -0.05
N CYS A 281 -19.21 6.79 0.07
CA CYS A 281 -18.75 7.82 -0.88
C CYS A 281 -17.33 8.32 -0.60
N GLU A 282 -16.87 8.22 0.67
CA GLU A 282 -15.48 8.52 1.07
C GLU A 282 -14.55 7.32 0.86
N ALA A 283 -15.08 6.10 0.77
CA ALA A 283 -14.30 4.87 0.65
C ALA A 283 -13.41 4.82 -0.62
N ALA A 284 -13.73 5.60 -1.65
CA ALA A 284 -12.95 5.69 -2.88
C ALA A 284 -11.81 6.72 -2.81
N ALA A 285 -11.76 7.50 -1.73
CA ALA A 285 -10.80 8.58 -1.55
C ALA A 285 -9.64 8.09 -0.66
N SER A 286 -8.90 7.10 -1.14
CA SER A 286 -7.64 6.65 -0.55
C SER A 286 -6.47 7.26 -1.32
N PHE A 287 -5.28 7.24 -0.70
CA PHE A 287 -4.04 7.53 -1.41
C PHE A 287 -2.95 6.58 -0.99
N HIS A 288 -2.07 6.26 -1.93
CA HIS A 288 -0.95 5.37 -1.72
C HIS A 288 0.33 6.18 -1.73
N ILE A 289 1.28 5.71 -0.93
CA ILE A 289 2.60 6.28 -0.81
C ILE A 289 3.56 5.19 -1.20
N PHE A 290 4.45 5.49 -2.13
CA PHE A 290 5.47 4.53 -2.53
C PHE A 290 6.79 5.23 -2.80
N THR A 291 7.87 4.46 -2.80
CA THR A 291 9.22 4.97 -3.08
C THR A 291 9.64 4.62 -4.49
N ASN A 292 10.23 5.59 -5.20
CA ASN A 292 10.89 5.35 -6.47
C ASN A 292 12.38 5.57 -6.30
N TYR A 293 13.16 4.51 -6.53
CA TYR A 293 14.61 4.53 -6.33
C TYR A 293 15.35 4.05 -7.57
N LYS A 294 15.85 5.02 -8.34
CA LYS A 294 16.48 4.77 -9.63
C LYS A 294 17.98 5.05 -9.58
N ALA A 295 18.77 4.08 -10.03
CA ALA A 295 20.17 4.24 -10.35
C ALA A 295 20.29 4.87 -11.75
N THR A 296 20.55 6.18 -11.77
CA THR A 296 20.61 7.00 -12.99
C THR A 296 22.03 7.32 -13.43
N ALA A 297 23.02 7.15 -12.56
CA ALA A 297 24.39 7.55 -12.83
C ALA A 297 25.01 6.67 -13.93
N PRO A 298 25.87 7.25 -14.79
CA PRO A 298 26.68 6.48 -15.71
C PRO A 298 27.50 5.42 -14.98
N ASN A 299 27.84 4.34 -15.69
CA ASN A 299 28.72 3.29 -15.18
C ASN A 299 28.26 2.65 -13.85
N PHE A 300 26.94 2.57 -13.59
CA PHE A 300 26.37 1.97 -12.37
C PHE A 300 26.89 2.63 -11.08
N ALA A 301 27.37 3.88 -11.16
CA ALA A 301 28.06 4.54 -10.06
C ALA A 301 27.20 4.74 -8.80
N ASP A 302 25.88 4.79 -8.96
CA ASP A 302 24.89 4.91 -7.89
C ASP A 302 24.18 3.60 -7.55
N THR A 303 24.58 2.49 -8.18
CA THR A 303 24.07 1.16 -7.84
C THR A 303 24.59 0.76 -6.46
N LEU A 304 23.65 0.42 -5.58
CA LEU A 304 23.90 -0.07 -4.23
C LEU A 304 23.19 -1.40 -4.04
N ASN A 305 23.84 -2.35 -3.37
CA ASN A 305 23.25 -3.62 -2.97
C ASN A 305 23.97 -4.20 -1.73
N PHE A 306 23.26 -4.98 -0.93
CA PHE A 306 23.86 -5.66 0.23
C PHE A 306 25.04 -6.55 -0.16
N TYR A 307 24.94 -7.25 -1.30
CA TYR A 307 26.01 -8.11 -1.83
C TYR A 307 27.07 -7.35 -2.64
N GLY A 308 26.90 -6.03 -2.80
CA GLY A 308 27.86 -5.19 -3.49
C GLY A 308 29.16 -5.03 -2.71
N THR A 309 30.23 -4.68 -3.41
CA THR A 309 31.55 -4.41 -2.82
C THR A 309 32.02 -2.99 -3.16
N GLY A 310 32.97 -2.46 -2.38
CA GLY A 310 33.52 -1.11 -2.61
C GLY A 310 32.45 -0.03 -2.56
N SER A 311 32.40 0.84 -3.57
CA SER A 311 31.40 1.92 -3.71
C SER A 311 29.96 1.43 -3.88
N HIS A 312 29.76 0.15 -4.21
CA HIS A 312 28.44 -0.44 -4.44
C HIS A 312 27.89 -1.19 -3.22
N ALA A 313 28.67 -1.27 -2.14
CA ALA A 313 28.23 -1.89 -0.90
C ALA A 313 27.15 -1.02 -0.23
N ALA A 314 26.03 -1.63 0.16
CA ALA A 314 24.98 -0.98 0.93
C ALA A 314 25.41 -0.79 2.41
N THR A 315 26.14 0.28 2.66
CA THR A 315 26.52 0.76 4.00
C THR A 315 25.61 1.92 4.40
N ASP A 316 25.55 2.25 5.69
CA ASP A 316 24.77 3.40 6.15
C ASP A 316 25.18 4.70 5.41
N ALA A 317 26.49 4.94 5.25
CA ALA A 317 26.99 6.13 4.58
C ALA A 317 26.61 6.21 3.10
N SER A 318 26.73 5.09 2.37
CA SER A 318 26.34 5.04 0.95
C SER A 318 24.84 5.15 0.77
N ILE A 319 24.04 4.49 1.62
CA ILE A 319 22.57 4.60 1.61
C ILE A 319 22.14 6.04 1.88
N PHE A 320 22.66 6.70 2.91
CA PHE A 320 22.27 8.08 3.24
C PHE A 320 22.55 9.04 2.08
N THR A 321 23.72 8.90 1.46
CA THR A 321 24.12 9.71 0.31
C THR A 321 23.18 9.48 -0.87
N GLN A 322 22.93 8.22 -1.19
CA GLN A 322 22.19 7.87 -2.40
C GLN A 322 20.68 8.10 -2.26
N VAL A 323 20.10 7.83 -1.10
CA VAL A 323 18.71 8.14 -0.80
C VAL A 323 18.46 9.66 -0.89
N ALA A 324 19.39 10.48 -0.41
CA ALA A 324 19.32 11.94 -0.60
C ALA A 324 19.45 12.35 -2.08
N ALA A 325 20.22 11.60 -2.88
CA ALA A 325 20.49 11.97 -4.26
C ALA A 325 19.38 11.56 -5.25
N SER A 326 18.80 10.36 -5.12
CA SER A 326 17.96 9.78 -6.16
C SER A 326 16.60 9.22 -5.71
N MET A 327 16.34 9.07 -4.41
CA MET A 327 15.05 8.55 -3.97
C MET A 327 13.96 9.60 -4.03
N SER A 328 12.82 9.23 -4.59
CA SER A 328 11.59 10.02 -4.53
C SER A 328 10.53 9.28 -3.72
N MET A 329 9.79 10.00 -2.89
CA MET A 329 8.51 9.52 -2.37
C MET A 329 7.40 9.98 -3.32
N VAL A 330 6.53 9.08 -3.71
CA VAL A 330 5.45 9.32 -4.65
C VAL A 330 4.13 9.15 -3.92
N PHE A 331 3.23 10.11 -4.09
CA PHE A 331 1.89 10.09 -3.51
C PHE A 331 0.88 10.09 -4.64
N SER A 332 -0.05 9.13 -4.64
CA SER A 332 -1.18 9.19 -5.56
C SER A 332 -2.10 10.37 -5.18
N PRO A 333 -2.69 11.07 -6.16
CA PRO A 333 -3.59 12.17 -5.85
C PRO A 333 -5.01 11.68 -5.58
N ILE A 334 -5.65 12.22 -4.55
CA ILE A 334 -7.10 12.15 -4.41
C ILE A 334 -7.72 13.23 -5.29
N THR A 335 -8.31 12.83 -6.42
CA THR A 335 -8.87 13.76 -7.41
C THR A 335 -10.38 13.99 -7.24
N GLN A 336 -11.07 13.09 -6.54
CA GLN A 336 -12.49 13.20 -6.22
C GLN A 336 -12.79 12.66 -4.82
N VAL A 337 -13.78 13.24 -4.16
CA VAL A 337 -14.33 12.72 -2.90
C VAL A 337 -15.85 12.83 -2.96
N CYS A 338 -16.57 11.75 -2.72
CA CYS A 338 -18.03 11.73 -2.73
C CYS A 338 -18.66 12.33 -4.00
N GLY A 339 -18.05 12.08 -5.17
CA GLY A 339 -18.49 12.59 -6.46
C GLY A 339 -18.18 14.08 -6.71
N GLU A 340 -17.48 14.74 -5.80
CA GLU A 340 -17.00 16.12 -6.00
C GLU A 340 -15.54 16.14 -6.41
N THR A 341 -15.21 16.95 -7.42
CA THR A 341 -13.81 17.21 -7.81
C THR A 341 -13.04 17.90 -6.69
N VAL A 342 -11.81 17.46 -6.48
CA VAL A 342 -10.83 18.10 -5.60
C VAL A 342 -10.19 19.29 -6.32
N THR A 343 -10.23 20.45 -5.70
CA THR A 343 -9.64 21.69 -6.22
C THR A 343 -8.30 22.04 -5.57
N LYS A 344 -7.96 21.40 -4.45
CA LYS A 344 -6.71 21.62 -3.73
C LYS A 344 -6.30 20.38 -2.96
N MET A 345 -5.02 20.03 -3.05
CA MET A 345 -4.39 18.94 -2.31
C MET A 345 -3.24 19.49 -1.47
N GLU A 346 -3.11 18.98 -0.25
CA GLU A 346 -2.04 19.33 0.67
C GLU A 346 -1.54 18.08 1.37
N ILE A 347 -0.26 18.04 1.72
CA ILE A 347 0.37 16.92 2.43
C ILE A 347 1.05 17.45 3.70
N LYS A 348 1.01 16.64 4.76
CA LYS A 348 1.89 16.79 5.93
C LYS A 348 2.38 15.43 6.40
N GLY A 349 3.53 15.41 7.06
CA GLY A 349 4.02 14.26 7.82
C GLY A 349 3.57 14.33 9.28
N VAL A 350 3.14 13.21 9.86
CA VAL A 350 2.74 13.15 11.28
C VAL A 350 3.96 12.85 12.14
N GLY A 351 4.80 13.87 12.38
CA GLY A 351 6.05 13.68 13.15
C GLY A 351 7.22 13.13 12.33
N VAL A 352 7.05 13.02 11.01
CA VAL A 352 8.08 12.67 10.04
C VAL A 352 9.06 13.84 9.92
N SER A 353 10.33 13.61 10.24
CA SER A 353 11.35 14.67 10.39
C SER A 353 11.69 15.40 9.09
N TYR A 354 11.59 14.71 7.96
CA TYR A 354 11.95 15.24 6.65
C TYR A 354 10.76 15.84 5.89
N ALA A 355 9.54 15.80 6.46
CA ALA A 355 8.31 16.25 5.83
C ALA A 355 7.75 17.55 6.46
N PRO A 356 6.87 18.27 5.74
CA PRO A 356 6.15 19.41 6.31
C PRO A 356 5.40 19.01 7.58
N THR A 357 5.59 19.77 8.67
CA THR A 357 4.82 19.57 9.92
C THR A 357 3.40 20.12 9.80
N ASP A 358 3.25 21.22 9.04
CA ASP A 358 1.96 21.79 8.64
C ASP A 358 1.62 21.39 7.21
N TYR A 359 0.34 21.53 6.84
CA TYR A 359 -0.13 21.22 5.50
C TYR A 359 0.55 22.11 4.45
N ALA A 360 1.27 21.47 3.54
CA ALA A 360 1.89 22.09 2.38
C ALA A 360 1.12 21.73 1.11
N GLU A 361 0.82 22.73 0.28
CA GLU A 361 0.10 22.52 -0.98
C GLU A 361 0.96 21.76 -1.99
N VAL A 362 0.33 20.82 -2.69
CA VAL A 362 0.96 19.97 -3.71
C VAL A 362 0.05 19.83 -4.92
N THR A 363 0.66 19.55 -6.06
CA THR A 363 -0.05 19.29 -7.32
C THR A 363 0.48 18.01 -7.93
N ALA A 364 -0.39 17.25 -8.61
CA ALA A 364 0.06 16.16 -9.47
C ALA A 364 0.98 16.68 -10.58
N GLY A 365 2.03 15.93 -10.88
CA GLY A 365 2.96 16.20 -11.97
C GLY A 365 2.49 15.63 -13.30
N GLY A 366 3.36 15.66 -14.31
CA GLY A 366 3.06 15.13 -15.64
C GLY A 366 2.80 13.61 -15.69
N THR A 367 3.19 12.86 -14.66
CA THR A 367 2.89 11.42 -14.54
C THR A 367 1.51 11.14 -13.95
N GLY A 368 0.79 12.16 -13.50
CA GLY A 368 -0.44 12.01 -12.73
C GLY A 368 -0.21 11.91 -11.22
N ASP A 369 1.01 11.66 -10.75
CA ASP A 369 1.33 11.54 -9.32
C ASP A 369 2.06 12.76 -8.76
N ILE A 370 2.08 12.89 -7.44
CA ILE A 370 2.89 13.88 -6.74
C ILE A 370 4.25 13.25 -6.43
N GLN A 371 5.31 13.67 -7.11
CA GLN A 371 6.66 13.15 -6.90
C GLN A 371 7.48 14.08 -6.02
N TRP A 372 7.90 13.60 -4.86
CA TRP A 372 8.72 14.35 -3.92
C TRP A 372 10.15 13.80 -3.87
N GLN A 373 11.11 14.56 -4.39
CA GLN A 373 12.53 14.28 -4.24
C GLN A 373 12.98 14.78 -2.87
N ILE A 374 12.94 13.90 -1.87
CA ILE A 374 13.16 14.23 -0.45
C ILE A 374 14.49 14.94 -0.19
N GLY A 375 15.59 14.50 -0.82
CA GLY A 375 16.91 15.10 -0.57
C GLY A 375 17.08 16.45 -1.26
N ALA A 376 16.40 16.68 -2.40
CA ALA A 376 16.36 17.98 -3.06
C ALA A 376 15.32 18.95 -2.45
N GLY A 377 14.31 18.43 -1.75
CA GLY A 377 13.20 19.23 -1.23
C GLY A 377 12.25 19.74 -2.31
N THR A 378 12.17 19.06 -3.45
CA THR A 378 11.39 19.49 -4.62
C THR A 378 10.17 18.59 -4.85
N ILE A 379 9.06 19.19 -5.26
CA ILE A 379 7.86 18.50 -5.73
C ILE A 379 7.80 18.62 -7.25
N ASN A 380 7.71 17.49 -7.95
CA ASN A 380 7.73 17.38 -9.41
C ASN A 380 8.91 18.15 -10.04
N ASN A 381 10.09 18.05 -9.44
CA ASN A 381 11.31 18.77 -9.81
C ASN A 381 11.25 20.30 -9.64
N VAL A 382 10.29 20.82 -8.87
CA VAL A 382 10.15 22.26 -8.58
C VAL A 382 10.21 22.49 -7.08
N ALA A 383 10.89 23.55 -6.64
CA ALA A 383 10.91 23.93 -5.23
C ALA A 383 9.47 24.24 -4.75
N ALA A 384 9.07 23.64 -3.63
CA ALA A 384 7.73 23.78 -3.08
C ALA A 384 7.78 24.28 -1.63
N THR A 385 6.81 25.09 -1.23
CA THR A 385 6.76 25.65 0.13
C THR A 385 6.56 24.53 1.15
N GLY A 386 7.34 24.52 2.22
CA GLY A 386 7.27 23.50 3.28
C GLY A 386 8.13 22.26 3.02
N PHE A 387 8.63 22.08 1.80
CA PHE A 387 9.56 21.00 1.44
C PHE A 387 10.97 21.55 1.36
N THR A 388 11.86 21.08 2.24
CA THR A 388 13.26 21.51 2.30
C THR A 388 14.17 20.37 1.93
N ALA A 389 15.33 20.69 1.34
CA ALA A 389 16.38 19.71 1.07
C ALA A 389 16.80 19.00 2.36
N GLN A 390 17.06 17.70 2.25
CA GLN A 390 17.33 16.83 3.40
C GLN A 390 18.69 16.17 3.24
N THR A 391 19.39 16.06 4.36
CA THR A 391 20.61 15.28 4.47
C THR A 391 20.43 14.25 5.57
N PHE A 392 20.54 12.99 5.19
CA PHE A 392 20.40 11.88 6.13
C PHE A 392 21.75 11.60 6.79
N THR A 393 21.75 11.45 8.12
CA THR A 393 22.96 11.16 8.90
C THR A 393 22.79 9.99 9.84
N THR A 394 21.56 9.49 9.99
CA THR A 394 21.23 8.33 10.82
C THR A 394 20.14 7.50 10.16
N ARG A 395 20.06 6.21 10.47
CA ARG A 395 18.95 5.36 10.00
C ARG A 395 17.57 5.85 10.45
N ALA A 396 17.50 6.52 11.61
CA ALA A 396 16.25 7.09 12.11
C ALA A 396 15.78 8.34 11.35
N SER A 397 16.68 8.97 10.59
CA SER A 397 16.32 10.10 9.71
C SER A 397 15.87 9.65 8.32
N LEU A 398 16.15 8.40 7.93
CA LEU A 398 15.72 7.87 6.64
C LEU A 398 14.20 7.66 6.62
N PRO A 399 13.58 7.75 5.43
CA PRO A 399 12.21 7.28 5.25
C PRO A 399 12.06 5.83 5.71
N SER A 400 11.05 5.62 6.53
CA SER A 400 10.64 4.33 7.06
C SER A 400 9.39 3.87 6.32
N GLY A 401 9.19 2.56 6.19
CA GLY A 401 7.93 2.01 5.68
C GLY A 401 6.71 2.43 6.51
N GLN A 402 6.92 2.89 7.73
CA GLN A 402 5.85 3.18 8.69
C GLN A 402 5.64 4.68 8.92
N ASP A 403 6.37 5.53 8.20
CA ASP A 403 6.17 6.96 8.24
C ASP A 403 4.74 7.31 7.82
N THR A 404 4.01 7.96 8.71
CA THR A 404 2.60 8.30 8.51
C THR A 404 2.45 9.70 7.93
N PHE A 405 1.66 9.80 6.86
CA PHE A 405 1.31 11.05 6.21
C PHE A 405 -0.19 11.27 6.21
N ILE A 406 -0.58 12.54 6.11
CA ILE A 406 -1.98 12.91 5.90
C ILE A 406 -2.07 13.75 4.64
N GLN A 407 -2.90 13.32 3.69
CA GLN A 407 -3.32 14.14 2.56
C GLN A 407 -4.63 14.84 2.91
N ARG A 408 -4.63 16.16 2.84
CA ARG A 408 -5.82 16.99 3.00
C ARG A 408 -6.29 17.47 1.63
N VAL A 409 -7.58 17.30 1.37
CA VAL A 409 -8.19 17.72 0.12
C VAL A 409 -9.35 18.67 0.35
N THR A 410 -9.46 19.66 -0.54
CA THR A 410 -10.60 20.58 -0.59
C THR A 410 -11.37 20.33 -1.88
N THR A 411 -12.67 20.12 -1.78
CA THR A 411 -13.54 19.91 -2.95
C THR A 411 -14.07 21.23 -3.51
N THR A 412 -14.66 21.18 -4.70
CA THR A 412 -15.36 22.31 -5.35
C THR A 412 -16.41 23.00 -4.46
N SER A 413 -17.06 22.28 -3.55
CA SER A 413 -18.01 22.88 -2.59
C SER A 413 -17.36 23.46 -1.33
N GLY A 414 -16.02 23.46 -1.24
CA GLY A 414 -15.25 23.94 -0.10
C GLY A 414 -15.25 22.98 1.10
N LYS A 415 -15.66 21.72 0.91
CA LYS A 415 -15.53 20.68 1.95
C LYS A 415 -14.08 20.25 2.07
N VAL A 416 -13.64 19.99 3.30
CA VAL A 416 -12.28 19.57 3.61
C VAL A 416 -12.30 18.16 4.19
N TYR A 417 -11.47 17.29 3.61
CA TYR A 417 -11.28 15.91 4.05
C TYR A 417 -9.80 15.66 4.31
N GLU A 418 -9.50 14.77 5.25
CA GLU A 418 -8.14 14.36 5.61
C GLU A 418 -8.10 12.83 5.57
N PHE A 419 -7.14 12.26 4.84
CA PHE A 419 -6.93 10.81 4.73
C PHE A 419 -5.52 10.49 5.17
N THR A 420 -5.32 9.33 5.78
CA THR A 420 -4.01 8.90 6.30
C THR A 420 -3.52 7.68 5.55
N ALA A 421 -2.21 7.58 5.37
CA ALA A 421 -1.54 6.39 4.86
C ALA A 421 -0.11 6.34 5.39
N THR A 422 0.49 5.15 5.38
CA THR A 422 1.93 4.96 5.56
C THR A 422 2.60 4.71 4.21
N ALA A 423 3.93 4.81 4.18
CA ALA A 423 4.70 4.38 3.01
C ALA A 423 4.55 2.88 2.69
N GLY A 424 4.17 2.07 3.68
CA GLY A 424 4.09 0.60 3.66
C GLY A 424 5.43 -0.10 3.49
N PHE A 425 6.34 0.52 2.73
CA PHE A 425 7.55 -0.10 2.22
C PHE A 425 8.52 0.95 1.66
N VAL A 426 9.83 0.76 1.89
CA VAL A 426 10.88 1.63 1.33
C VAL A 426 11.98 0.79 0.68
N PHE A 427 12.23 1.01 -0.61
CA PHE A 427 13.42 0.49 -1.29
C PHE A 427 14.66 1.19 -0.78
N VAL A 428 15.72 0.42 -0.48
CA VAL A 428 17.00 1.00 -0.03
C VAL A 428 18.19 0.53 -0.85
N THR A 429 17.99 -0.40 -1.78
CA THR A 429 18.99 -0.85 -2.75
C THR A 429 18.36 -1.09 -4.13
N HIS A 430 19.21 -1.34 -5.13
CA HIS A 430 18.84 -1.55 -6.53
C HIS A 430 19.06 -3.01 -6.94
N PRO A 431 18.41 -3.51 -8.02
CA PRO A 431 18.84 -4.77 -8.63
C PRO A 431 20.27 -4.59 -9.17
N MET A 432 21.21 -5.42 -8.72
CA MET A 432 22.62 -5.30 -9.09
C MET A 432 23.02 -6.43 -10.03
N LEU A 433 23.30 -6.13 -11.29
CA LEU A 433 23.72 -7.11 -12.28
C LEU A 433 24.99 -7.85 -11.87
N GLN A 434 24.98 -9.17 -11.94
CA GLN A 434 26.17 -10.02 -11.84
C GLN A 434 26.76 -10.29 -13.22
N GLY A 435 25.90 -10.51 -14.21
CA GLY A 435 26.32 -10.85 -15.56
C GLY A 435 25.16 -10.92 -16.54
N TYR A 436 25.50 -11.06 -17.81
CA TYR A 436 24.52 -11.22 -18.89
C TYR A 436 24.92 -12.33 -19.85
N CYS A 437 23.94 -12.84 -20.59
CA CYS A 437 24.14 -13.79 -21.66
C CYS A 437 23.11 -13.52 -22.76
N VAL A 438 23.49 -13.69 -24.03
CA VAL A 438 22.60 -13.45 -25.18
C VAL A 438 22.58 -14.71 -26.02
N LYS A 439 21.39 -15.20 -26.36
CA LYS A 439 21.23 -16.43 -27.13
C LYS A 439 20.07 -16.37 -28.11
N THR A 440 20.12 -17.18 -29.15
CA THR A 440 18.97 -17.39 -30.05
C THR A 440 17.97 -18.37 -29.43
N THR A 441 16.71 -18.35 -29.85
CA THR A 441 15.68 -19.31 -29.39
C THR A 441 16.03 -20.78 -29.67
N THR A 442 16.86 -21.05 -30.67
CA THR A 442 17.36 -22.40 -31.02
C THR A 442 18.59 -22.83 -30.23
N ASP A 443 19.20 -21.94 -29.43
CA ASP A 443 20.37 -22.25 -28.63
C ASP A 443 19.97 -22.76 -27.24
N THR A 444 20.13 -24.07 -27.05
CA THR A 444 19.83 -24.78 -25.79
C THR A 444 21.07 -25.05 -24.95
N THR A 445 22.26 -24.67 -25.44
CA THR A 445 23.55 -25.01 -24.82
C THR A 445 24.22 -23.82 -24.13
N SER A 446 23.95 -22.60 -24.58
CA SER A 446 24.46 -21.38 -23.94
C SER A 446 23.53 -20.88 -22.83
N CYS A 447 24.10 -20.14 -21.88
CA CYS A 447 23.38 -19.53 -20.76
C CYS A 447 22.68 -20.57 -19.86
N VAL A 448 23.28 -21.75 -19.66
CA VAL A 448 22.73 -22.86 -18.86
C VAL A 448 23.35 -22.87 -17.47
N SER A 449 24.63 -22.52 -17.38
CA SER A 449 25.40 -22.46 -16.14
C SER A 449 25.84 -21.04 -15.83
N GLY A 450 26.11 -20.75 -14.55
CA GLY A 450 26.57 -19.42 -14.12
C GLY A 450 27.88 -18.97 -14.78
N SER A 451 28.73 -19.91 -15.21
CA SER A 451 29.97 -19.62 -15.94
C SER A 451 29.75 -19.18 -17.39
N ASP A 452 28.56 -19.40 -17.95
CA ASP A 452 28.25 -19.00 -19.34
C ASP A 452 27.94 -17.49 -19.43
N PHE A 453 27.72 -16.84 -18.29
CA PHE A 453 27.41 -15.41 -18.24
C PHE A 453 28.68 -14.57 -18.30
N THR A 454 28.66 -13.57 -19.19
CA THR A 454 29.65 -12.49 -19.19
C THR A 454 29.47 -11.69 -17.91
N GLN A 455 30.48 -11.71 -17.04
CA GLN A 455 30.43 -11.05 -15.73
C GLN A 455 30.51 -9.53 -15.87
N ILE A 456 29.76 -8.81 -15.04
CA ILE A 456 29.88 -7.35 -14.92
C ILE A 456 31.03 -7.02 -13.98
N ASN A 457 32.00 -6.25 -14.49
CA ASN A 457 33.07 -5.69 -13.67
C ASN A 457 32.72 -4.24 -13.28
N TYR A 458 32.26 -4.05 -12.04
CA TYR A 458 31.94 -2.72 -11.49
C TYR A 458 33.16 -1.83 -11.27
N ALA A 459 34.38 -2.39 -11.28
CA ALA A 459 35.61 -1.60 -11.18
C ALA A 459 36.12 -1.11 -12.55
N ALA A 460 35.46 -1.48 -13.65
CA ALA A 460 35.85 -1.03 -14.98
C ALA A 460 35.54 0.46 -15.17
N SER A 461 36.36 1.16 -15.96
CA SER A 461 36.15 2.58 -16.29
C SER A 461 34.93 2.82 -17.19
N SER A 462 34.39 1.76 -17.79
CA SER A 462 33.18 1.77 -18.62
C SER A 462 32.51 0.41 -18.55
N ILE A 463 31.17 0.41 -18.51
CA ILE A 463 30.38 -0.82 -18.53
C ILE A 463 30.23 -1.32 -19.97
N PRO A 464 30.25 -2.64 -20.19
CA PRO A 464 30.00 -3.19 -21.52
C PRO A 464 28.59 -2.84 -22.01
N THR A 465 28.51 -2.31 -23.24
CA THR A 465 27.26 -2.26 -23.97
C THR A 465 26.91 -3.65 -24.48
N ILE A 466 25.72 -4.15 -24.15
CA ILE A 466 25.31 -5.51 -24.51
C ILE A 466 24.70 -5.49 -25.90
N SER A 467 25.25 -6.29 -26.82
CA SER A 467 24.71 -6.42 -28.18
C SER A 467 23.58 -7.45 -28.20
N VAL A 468 22.41 -7.07 -28.70
CA VAL A 468 21.22 -7.93 -28.78
C VAL A 468 20.61 -7.80 -30.17
N GLY A 469 20.41 -8.91 -30.85
CA GLY A 469 19.72 -8.99 -32.14
C GLY A 469 18.22 -9.24 -32.01
N SER A 470 17.46 -8.90 -33.06
CA SER A 470 15.99 -9.05 -33.10
C SER A 470 15.46 -10.48 -32.89
N THR A 471 16.29 -11.50 -33.09
CA THR A 471 15.95 -12.92 -32.91
C THR A 471 16.56 -13.52 -31.63
N GLN A 472 17.19 -12.69 -30.81
CA GLN A 472 17.91 -13.10 -29.61
C GLN A 472 17.14 -12.74 -28.34
N THR A 473 17.36 -13.56 -27.32
CA THR A 473 16.88 -13.36 -25.96
C THR A 473 18.06 -12.90 -25.11
N LEU A 474 17.84 -11.85 -24.32
CA LEU A 474 18.77 -11.34 -23.33
C LEU A 474 18.47 -12.01 -21.98
N LEU A 475 19.46 -12.67 -21.39
CA LEU A 475 19.39 -13.20 -20.03
C LEU A 475 20.27 -12.34 -19.13
N LEU A 476 19.71 -11.90 -18.01
CA LEU A 476 20.41 -11.11 -17.01
C LEU A 476 20.38 -11.87 -15.69
N ARG A 477 21.55 -11.99 -15.06
CA ARG A 477 21.67 -12.48 -13.69
C ARG A 477 21.96 -11.30 -12.78
N MET A 478 21.21 -11.16 -11.69
CA MET A 478 21.33 -10.02 -10.78
C MET A 478 21.10 -10.41 -9.33
N TYR A 479 21.67 -9.66 -8.40
CA TYR A 479 21.23 -9.65 -7.01
C TYR A 479 19.89 -8.96 -6.90
N ARG A 480 19.00 -9.53 -6.08
CA ARG A 480 17.72 -8.91 -5.74
C ARG A 480 17.94 -7.57 -5.02
N PRO A 481 17.04 -6.60 -5.17
CA PRO A 481 17.02 -5.43 -4.29
C PRO A 481 16.62 -5.84 -2.85
N GLN A 482 16.86 -4.94 -1.92
CA GLN A 482 16.63 -5.12 -0.48
C GLN A 482 15.89 -3.92 0.13
N ARG A 483 15.20 -4.21 1.24
CA ARG A 483 14.68 -3.23 2.20
C ARG A 483 15.35 -3.38 3.57
N PHE A 484 15.11 -2.42 4.46
CA PHE A 484 15.44 -2.60 5.87
C PHE A 484 14.45 -3.55 6.57
N ALA A 485 14.93 -4.19 7.64
CA ALA A 485 14.09 -4.90 8.59
C ALA A 485 12.98 -3.98 9.16
N ILE A 486 11.78 -4.52 9.20
CA ILE A 486 10.62 -3.94 9.87
C ILE A 486 10.72 -4.26 11.37
N ASP A 487 10.05 -3.50 12.24
CA ASP A 487 10.04 -3.83 13.67
C ASP A 487 9.55 -5.28 13.90
N GLY A 488 10.10 -5.96 14.90
CA GLY A 488 9.79 -7.38 15.16
C GLY A 488 10.48 -8.40 14.24
N GLU A 489 11.05 -7.97 13.11
CA GLU A 489 11.95 -8.78 12.30
C GLU A 489 13.37 -8.86 12.89
N ALA A 490 14.18 -9.79 12.39
CA ALA A 490 15.59 -9.83 12.75
C ALA A 490 16.31 -8.60 12.16
N PRO A 491 17.19 -7.91 12.91
CA PRO A 491 17.89 -6.75 12.37
C PRO A 491 18.73 -7.10 11.14
N GLY A 492 18.57 -6.34 10.05
CA GLY A 492 19.34 -6.54 8.82
C GLY A 492 18.66 -5.97 7.58
N PHE A 493 19.13 -6.44 6.43
CA PHE A 493 18.49 -6.22 5.13
C PHE A 493 17.66 -7.43 4.77
N TYR A 494 16.53 -7.22 4.11
CA TYR A 494 15.69 -8.30 3.59
C TYR A 494 15.72 -8.25 2.07
N ASN A 495 16.09 -9.37 1.44
CA ASN A 495 15.92 -9.57 0.01
C ASN A 495 14.43 -9.52 -0.32
N LEU A 496 14.10 -8.95 -1.48
CA LEU A 496 12.73 -8.73 -1.90
C LEU A 496 12.25 -9.82 -2.85
N GLY A 497 11.17 -10.50 -2.45
CA GLY A 497 10.58 -11.62 -3.20
C GLY A 497 9.23 -11.25 -3.83
N GLY A 498 8.85 -11.90 -4.92
CA GLY A 498 7.55 -11.73 -5.58
C GLY A 498 7.46 -10.54 -6.53
N PHE A 499 8.54 -9.77 -6.69
CA PHE A 499 8.58 -8.57 -7.51
C PHE A 499 8.59 -8.88 -9.02
N LYS A 500 8.12 -7.91 -9.81
CA LYS A 500 8.13 -7.96 -11.28
C LYS A 500 9.35 -7.19 -11.80
N TYR A 501 9.98 -7.74 -12.83
CA TYR A 501 11.16 -7.16 -13.48
C TYR A 501 10.85 -6.91 -14.96
N THR A 502 10.74 -5.65 -15.32
CA THR A 502 10.27 -5.22 -16.64
C THR A 502 11.35 -4.39 -17.32
N PRO A 503 11.66 -4.63 -18.61
CA PRO A 503 12.48 -3.69 -19.36
C PRO A 503 11.64 -2.44 -19.69
N ASP A 504 12.13 -1.27 -19.29
CA ASP A 504 11.56 0.02 -19.68
C ASP A 504 12.50 0.74 -20.66
N MET A 505 11.96 1.11 -21.81
CA MET A 505 12.67 1.82 -22.87
C MET A 505 12.18 3.27 -22.95
N PRO A 506 12.61 4.15 -22.04
CA PRO A 506 12.09 5.51 -21.98
C PRO A 506 12.45 6.33 -23.23
N ASN A 507 13.48 5.94 -23.98
CA ASN A 507 13.90 6.62 -25.21
C ASN A 507 13.99 5.63 -26.39
N PRO A 508 13.65 6.06 -27.62
CA PRO A 508 13.78 5.23 -28.81
C PRO A 508 15.26 4.98 -29.20
N PRO A 509 15.57 3.85 -29.87
CA PRO A 509 16.91 3.60 -30.39
C PRO A 509 17.38 4.73 -31.33
N GLY A 510 18.64 5.15 -31.18
CA GLY A 510 19.22 6.22 -32.00
C GLY A 510 18.81 7.65 -31.60
N GLY A 511 18.16 7.84 -30.44
CA GLY A 511 17.97 9.18 -29.84
C GLY A 511 16.95 10.07 -30.54
N ARG A 512 15.94 9.49 -31.21
CA ARG A 512 14.83 10.26 -31.80
C ARG A 512 14.12 11.07 -30.71
N THR A 513 13.85 12.34 -31.01
CA THR A 513 13.19 13.31 -30.11
C THR A 513 11.72 13.53 -30.44
N ASP A 514 11.11 12.66 -31.25
CA ASP A 514 9.74 12.81 -31.78
C ASP A 514 8.64 12.51 -30.74
N GLY A 515 8.99 12.43 -29.45
CA GLY A 515 8.05 12.20 -28.34
C GLY A 515 7.46 10.79 -28.28
N ASN A 516 7.84 9.89 -29.20
CA ASN A 516 7.35 8.53 -29.24
C ASN A 516 8.23 7.59 -28.40
N ASN A 517 8.17 7.74 -27.07
CA ASN A 517 8.86 6.85 -26.14
C ASN A 517 8.29 5.41 -26.27
N PHE A 518 9.16 4.40 -26.22
CA PHE A 518 8.71 3.00 -26.21
C PHE A 518 8.06 2.66 -24.86
N GLY A 519 8.60 3.26 -23.79
CA GLY A 519 8.14 3.08 -22.43
C GLY A 519 8.29 1.64 -21.96
N LYS A 520 7.51 1.29 -20.95
CA LYS A 520 7.50 -0.03 -20.34
C LYS A 520 7.08 -1.10 -21.35
N CYS A 521 7.83 -2.19 -21.35
CA CYS A 521 7.59 -3.37 -22.17
C CYS A 521 6.91 -4.47 -21.37
N ASP A 522 5.58 -4.37 -21.23
CA ASP A 522 4.80 -5.30 -20.41
C ASP A 522 4.90 -6.76 -20.89
N GLY A 523 4.99 -6.99 -22.20
CA GLY A 523 5.14 -8.35 -22.77
C GLY A 523 6.46 -9.05 -22.46
N ALA A 524 7.47 -8.34 -21.94
CA ALA A 524 8.73 -8.92 -21.46
C ALA A 524 8.86 -8.90 -19.93
N THR A 525 7.77 -8.62 -19.20
CA THR A 525 7.76 -8.64 -17.74
C THR A 525 8.11 -10.05 -17.21
N TYR A 526 9.05 -10.11 -16.27
CA TYR A 526 9.43 -11.34 -15.59
C TYR A 526 8.98 -11.28 -14.11
N PRO A 527 8.02 -12.11 -13.67
CA PRO A 527 7.65 -12.22 -12.26
C PRO A 527 8.65 -13.13 -11.52
N ASP A 528 9.13 -12.70 -10.36
CA ASP A 528 9.95 -13.54 -9.47
C ASP A 528 9.09 -14.57 -8.74
N GLY A 529 8.95 -15.75 -9.33
CA GLY A 529 8.33 -16.90 -8.70
C GLY A 529 9.28 -17.78 -7.89
N GLU A 530 10.60 -17.49 -7.89
CA GLU A 530 11.59 -18.31 -7.18
C GLU A 530 11.63 -17.97 -5.68
N MET A 531 11.50 -16.68 -5.36
CA MET A 531 11.38 -16.20 -3.99
C MET A 531 10.11 -15.34 -3.92
N THR A 532 9.09 -15.80 -3.21
CA THR A 532 7.78 -15.12 -3.11
C THR A 532 7.57 -14.36 -1.80
N THR A 533 8.50 -14.50 -0.85
CA THR A 533 8.46 -13.82 0.44
C THR A 533 9.83 -13.24 0.75
N ASP A 534 9.84 -12.11 1.45
CA ASP A 534 11.09 -11.46 1.86
C ASP A 534 11.91 -12.37 2.78
N THR A 535 13.22 -12.44 2.53
CA THR A 535 14.15 -13.24 3.33
C THR A 535 15.27 -12.38 3.88
N LEU A 536 15.71 -12.64 5.11
CA LEU A 536 16.84 -11.93 5.70
C LEU A 536 18.10 -12.22 4.88
N ALA A 537 18.73 -11.15 4.36
CA ALA A 537 19.95 -11.24 3.58
C ALA A 537 21.14 -11.65 4.46
N ASN A 538 21.94 -12.58 3.96
CA ASN A 538 23.13 -13.11 4.59
C ASN A 538 24.27 -13.26 3.57
N SER A 539 25.50 -12.95 3.98
CA SER A 539 26.69 -13.14 3.15
C SER A 539 26.90 -14.58 2.64
N SER A 540 26.31 -15.58 3.30
CA SER A 540 26.35 -16.99 2.90
C SER A 540 25.07 -17.47 2.20
N ASP A 541 24.23 -16.55 1.72
CA ASP A 541 22.99 -16.91 1.04
C ASP A 541 23.23 -17.74 -0.21
N SER A 542 22.35 -18.72 -0.42
CA SER A 542 22.29 -19.46 -1.67
C SER A 542 21.90 -18.52 -2.83
N ALA A 543 22.25 -18.92 -4.06
CA ALA A 543 21.82 -18.20 -5.26
C ALA A 543 20.30 -18.03 -5.33
N VAL A 544 19.51 -18.99 -4.82
CA VAL A 544 18.04 -18.96 -4.85
C VAL A 544 17.46 -17.77 -4.07
N THR A 545 18.06 -17.38 -2.93
CA THR A 545 17.54 -16.28 -2.10
C THR A 545 18.16 -14.93 -2.48
N SER A 546 19.43 -14.92 -2.90
CA SER A 546 20.17 -13.68 -3.19
C SER A 546 20.10 -13.23 -4.65
N THR A 547 19.95 -14.15 -5.61
CA THR A 547 20.06 -13.87 -7.05
C THR A 547 18.83 -14.26 -7.85
N LEU A 548 18.51 -13.46 -8.86
CA LEU A 548 17.46 -13.71 -9.84
C LEU A 548 18.06 -13.77 -11.24
N GLN A 549 17.53 -14.66 -12.08
CA GLN A 549 17.79 -14.67 -13.51
C GLN A 549 16.53 -14.28 -14.28
N VAL A 550 16.59 -13.18 -15.04
CA VAL A 550 15.49 -12.76 -15.93
C VAL A 550 15.85 -13.07 -17.37
N SER A 551 14.83 -13.35 -18.19
CA SER A 551 14.98 -13.68 -19.60
C SER A 551 14.03 -12.82 -20.42
N TRP A 552 14.58 -11.94 -21.26
CA TRP A 552 13.83 -10.96 -22.03
C TRP A 552 13.98 -11.14 -23.53
N ASN A 553 12.85 -11.36 -24.19
CA ASN A 553 12.74 -11.21 -25.63
C ASN A 553 12.39 -9.74 -25.94
N LEU A 554 13.40 -8.91 -26.18
CA LEU A 554 13.20 -7.47 -26.40
C LEU A 554 12.43 -7.16 -27.68
N LYS A 555 12.32 -8.10 -28.63
CA LYS A 555 11.53 -7.92 -29.85
C LYS A 555 10.04 -7.76 -29.53
N ALA A 556 9.54 -8.43 -28.49
CA ALA A 556 8.16 -8.28 -28.02
C ALA A 556 7.83 -6.82 -27.66
N CYS A 557 8.81 -6.07 -27.13
CA CYS A 557 8.65 -4.65 -26.80
C CYS A 557 8.34 -3.75 -28.00
N PHE A 558 8.77 -4.17 -29.20
CA PHE A 558 8.49 -3.46 -30.43
C PHE A 558 7.17 -3.92 -31.04
N ASP A 559 6.85 -5.21 -30.92
CA ASP A 559 5.64 -5.79 -31.51
C ASP A 559 4.36 -5.41 -30.75
N ASP A 560 4.46 -5.22 -29.43
CA ASP A 560 3.34 -4.84 -28.57
C ASP A 560 2.91 -3.36 -28.73
N LYS A 561 3.70 -2.55 -29.45
CA LYS A 561 3.47 -1.11 -29.59
C LYS A 561 3.14 -0.77 -31.05
N ASP A 562 1.92 -0.30 -31.29
CA ASP A 562 1.45 0.07 -32.62
C ASP A 562 2.41 1.06 -33.33
N GLY A 563 2.77 0.73 -34.58
CA GLY A 563 3.65 1.57 -35.40
C GLY A 563 5.12 1.55 -34.99
N LYS A 564 5.53 0.67 -34.06
CA LYS A 564 6.93 0.47 -33.69
C LYS A 564 7.51 -0.76 -34.38
N SER A 565 8.77 -0.67 -34.80
CA SER A 565 9.50 -1.77 -35.42
C SER A 565 10.91 -1.81 -34.89
N TRP A 566 11.49 -3.01 -34.80
CA TRP A 566 12.89 -3.17 -34.43
C TRP A 566 13.79 -2.25 -35.25
N SER A 567 14.65 -1.49 -34.58
CA SER A 567 15.60 -0.58 -35.20
C SER A 567 16.96 -0.76 -34.54
N THR A 568 18.00 -0.88 -35.36
CA THR A 568 19.37 -1.01 -34.87
C THR A 568 19.89 0.29 -34.27
N GLY A 569 20.83 0.18 -33.34
CA GLY A 569 21.47 1.32 -32.70
C GLY A 569 21.55 1.20 -31.18
N THR A 570 22.18 2.19 -30.55
CA THR A 570 22.32 2.23 -29.09
C THR A 570 21.01 2.63 -28.44
N VAL A 571 20.69 1.95 -27.35
CA VAL A 571 19.53 2.25 -26.50
C VAL A 571 19.93 2.09 -25.03
N THR A 572 19.38 2.96 -24.18
CA THR A 572 19.43 2.79 -22.73
C THR A 572 18.07 2.32 -22.28
N ILE A 573 18.05 1.23 -21.53
CA ILE A 573 16.84 0.68 -20.92
C ILE A 573 17.00 0.66 -19.43
N ASP A 574 15.90 0.63 -18.69
CA ASP A 574 15.90 0.43 -17.25
C ASP A 574 15.40 -0.98 -16.94
N ILE A 575 16.09 -1.67 -16.03
CA ILE A 575 15.57 -2.84 -15.33
C ILE A 575 14.64 -2.30 -14.27
N GLN A 576 13.36 -2.19 -14.60
CA GLN A 576 12.32 -1.68 -13.72
C GLN A 576 11.86 -2.81 -12.80
N VAL A 577 12.00 -2.62 -11.49
CA VAL A 577 11.51 -3.53 -10.45
C VAL A 577 10.27 -2.93 -9.82
N GLU A 578 9.19 -3.68 -9.77
CA GLU A 578 7.88 -3.21 -9.34
C GLU A 578 7.25 -4.22 -8.38
N SER A 579 6.63 -3.69 -7.33
CA SER A 579 5.76 -4.46 -6.45
C SER A 579 4.60 -5.09 -7.23
N PRO A 580 4.21 -6.34 -6.94
CA PRO A 580 2.93 -6.87 -7.40
C PRO A 580 1.72 -6.13 -6.81
N GLY A 581 1.81 -5.63 -5.58
CA GLY A 581 0.79 -4.84 -4.87
C GLY A 581 1.13 -3.34 -4.76
N PRO A 582 0.42 -2.59 -3.92
CA PRO A 582 0.73 -1.18 -3.67
C PRO A 582 2.10 -1.07 -2.99
N GLY A 583 3.05 -0.44 -3.66
CA GLY A 583 4.43 -0.45 -3.16
C GLY A 583 5.41 0.31 -4.03
N GLY A 584 6.65 0.34 -3.56
CA GLY A 584 7.74 1.02 -4.22
C GLY A 584 8.13 0.40 -5.55
N ASN A 585 8.94 1.14 -6.29
CA ASN A 585 9.66 0.66 -7.44
C ASN A 585 11.13 1.05 -7.36
N SER A 586 11.98 0.24 -7.98
CA SER A 586 13.39 0.57 -8.15
C SER A 586 13.81 0.32 -9.59
N ALA A 587 14.88 0.97 -10.03
CA ALA A 587 15.34 0.80 -11.40
C ALA A 587 16.85 0.84 -11.52
N GLN A 588 17.38 0.00 -12.42
CA GLN A 588 18.79 -0.04 -12.78
C GLN A 588 18.96 0.19 -14.28
N LYS A 589 19.71 1.22 -14.68
CA LYS A 589 20.04 1.44 -16.09
C LYS A 589 20.82 0.26 -16.68
N LEU A 590 20.60 -0.01 -17.95
CA LEU A 590 21.31 -0.95 -18.80
C LEU A 590 21.59 -0.33 -20.17
N PHE A 591 22.78 -0.61 -20.71
CA PHE A 591 23.24 -0.06 -21.98
C PHE A 591 23.28 -1.16 -23.04
N LEU A 592 22.50 -1.00 -24.11
CA LEU A 592 22.35 -1.99 -25.18
C LEU A 592 22.72 -1.40 -26.54
N THR A 593 23.19 -2.28 -27.44
CA THR A 593 23.26 -2.04 -28.88
C THR A 593 22.34 -3.04 -29.55
N LEU A 594 21.27 -2.55 -30.17
CA LEU A 594 20.37 -3.38 -30.96
C LEU A 594 20.98 -3.62 -32.34
N THR A 595 21.07 -4.88 -32.75
CA THR A 595 21.70 -5.31 -34.01
C THR A 595 20.73 -6.02 -34.95
#